data_AF-A0A1S8C414-F1
#
_entry.id   AF-A0A1S8C414-F1
#
_cell.length_a   1.000
_cell.length_b   1.000
_cell.length_c   1.000
_cell.angle_alpha   90.00
_cell.angle_beta   90.00
_cell.angle_gamma   90.00
#
_symmetry.space_group_name_H-M   'P 1'
#
loop_
_entity.id
_entity.type
_entity.pdbx_description
1 polymer ?
#
loop_
_entity_poly.entity_id
_entity_poly.type
_entity_poly.pdbx_seq_one_letter_code
_entity_poly.pdbx_strand_id
1 'polypeptide(L)'
;DGTVSLGPGVDRREAERALLALPGIGPWTAALVGLRGLADPDVWLPGDLALRRSLATLGSSDADAATRWRPWRSYAVMHLWALAVPDLFTRGPLPERSAS
;
A
#
# COMPACT_ATOMS: atom_id res chain seq x y z
N ASP A 1 10.03 -18.01 -18.09
CA ASP A 1 8.83 -17.99 -18.96
C ASP A 1 7.81 -16.89 -18.62
N GLY A 2 7.97 -16.10 -17.54
CA GLY A 2 7.28 -14.80 -17.38
C GLY A 2 5.74 -14.84 -17.30
N THR A 3 5.14 -16.01 -17.27
CA THR A 3 3.68 -16.20 -17.25
C THR A 3 3.16 -16.19 -15.81
N VAL A 4 2.72 -15.02 -15.35
CA VAL A 4 1.98 -14.90 -14.08
C VAL A 4 0.49 -14.88 -14.38
N SER A 5 -0.26 -15.83 -13.81
CA SER A 5 -1.71 -15.87 -13.93
C SER A 5 -2.36 -14.90 -12.95
N LEU A 6 -3.08 -13.90 -13.47
CA LEU A 6 -3.81 -12.90 -12.68
C LEU A 6 -5.32 -12.89 -12.98
N GLY A 7 -5.83 -14.01 -13.50
CA GLY A 7 -7.23 -14.16 -13.86
C GLY A 7 -8.16 -14.24 -12.64
N PRO A 8 -9.48 -14.09 -12.87
CA PRO A 8 -10.49 -14.34 -11.84
C PRO A 8 -10.32 -15.73 -11.23
N GLY A 9 -10.45 -15.83 -9.90
CA GLY A 9 -10.37 -17.11 -9.18
C GLY A 9 -8.97 -17.69 -8.99
N VAL A 10 -7.90 -16.99 -9.43
CA VAL A 10 -6.53 -17.42 -9.09
C VAL A 10 -6.31 -17.37 -7.59
N ASP A 11 -5.59 -18.36 -7.06
CA ASP A 11 -5.16 -18.33 -5.66
C ASP A 11 -4.25 -17.11 -5.43
N ARG A 12 -4.61 -16.30 -4.43
CA ARG A 12 -3.94 -15.01 -4.17
C ARG A 12 -2.50 -15.21 -3.73
N ARG A 13 -2.23 -16.24 -2.94
CA ARG A 13 -0.87 -16.52 -2.44
C ARG A 13 0.02 -17.07 -3.54
N GLU A 14 -0.53 -17.87 -4.45
CA GLU A 14 0.20 -18.33 -5.63
C GLU A 14 0.53 -17.18 -6.58
N ALA A 15 -0.43 -16.28 -6.84
CA ALA A 15 -0.18 -15.09 -7.62
C ALA A 15 0.91 -14.21 -6.99
N GLU A 16 0.88 -14.00 -5.67
CA GLU A 16 1.92 -13.26 -4.94
C GLU A 16 3.31 -13.93 -5.08
N ARG A 17 3.41 -15.24 -4.86
CA ARG A 17 4.68 -15.98 -5.04
C ARG A 17 5.21 -15.87 -6.47
N ALA A 18 4.34 -16.02 -7.47
CA ALA A 18 4.72 -15.92 -8.87
C ALA A 18 5.19 -14.49 -9.23
N LEU A 19 4.54 -13.45 -8.70
CA LEU A 19 4.97 -12.07 -8.86
C LEU A 19 6.34 -11.82 -8.23
N LEU A 20 6.56 -12.29 -7.00
CA LEU A 20 7.84 -12.13 -6.29
C LEU A 20 9.01 -12.86 -6.94
N ALA A 21 8.74 -13.88 -7.76
CA ALA A 21 9.76 -14.57 -8.54
C ALA A 21 10.25 -13.75 -9.76
N LEU A 22 9.57 -12.66 -10.13
CA LEU A 22 9.95 -11.82 -11.26
C LEU A 22 11.02 -10.80 -10.87
N PRO A 23 12.10 -10.64 -11.66
CA PRO A 23 13.09 -9.60 -11.44
C PRO A 23 12.45 -8.21 -11.44
N GLY A 24 12.75 -7.41 -10.41
CA GLY A 24 12.23 -6.05 -10.26
C GLY A 24 10.86 -5.94 -9.57
N ILE A 25 10.20 -7.05 -9.24
CA ILE A 25 8.94 -7.04 -8.47
C ILE A 25 9.23 -7.31 -7.00
N GLY A 26 9.12 -6.26 -6.19
CA GLY A 26 9.26 -6.35 -4.72
C GLY A 26 7.93 -6.61 -3.99
N PRO A 27 7.99 -6.84 -2.66
CA PRO A 27 6.80 -7.11 -1.84
C PRO A 27 5.69 -6.07 -1.95
N TRP A 28 6.05 -4.78 -1.97
CA TRP A 28 5.07 -3.71 -2.10
C TRP A 28 4.31 -3.80 -3.44
N THR A 29 5.02 -4.06 -4.55
CA THR A 29 4.41 -4.17 -5.88
C THR A 29 3.52 -5.41 -5.98
N ALA A 30 3.99 -6.56 -5.47
CA ALA A 30 3.19 -7.79 -5.45
C ALA A 30 1.89 -7.61 -4.64
N ALA A 31 1.98 -6.99 -3.46
CA ALA A 31 0.82 -6.66 -2.65
C ALA A 31 -0.12 -5.66 -3.36
N LEU A 32 0.41 -4.65 -4.04
CA LEU A 32 -0.41 -3.71 -4.82
C LEU A 32 -1.21 -4.42 -5.92
N VAL A 33 -0.63 -5.42 -6.60
CA VAL A 33 -1.36 -6.26 -7.56
C VAL A 33 -2.45 -7.08 -6.86
N GLY A 34 -2.17 -7.63 -5.68
CA GLY A 34 -3.18 -8.27 -4.83
C GLY A 34 -4.39 -7.36 -4.55
N LEU A 35 -4.12 -6.11 -4.18
CA LEU A 35 -5.15 -5.12 -3.86
C LEU A 35 -5.92 -4.62 -5.10
N ARG A 36 -5.21 -4.16 -6.13
CA ARG A 36 -5.82 -3.48 -7.30
C ARG A 36 -6.12 -4.40 -8.48
N GLY A 37 -5.27 -5.38 -8.74
CA GLY A 37 -5.43 -6.30 -9.87
C GLY A 37 -6.33 -7.48 -9.54
N LEU A 38 -6.23 -7.97 -8.30
CA LEU A 38 -6.94 -9.16 -7.85
C LEU A 38 -8.16 -8.82 -6.99
N ALA A 39 -8.31 -7.61 -6.46
CA ALA A 39 -9.38 -7.24 -5.54
C ALA A 39 -9.43 -8.14 -4.28
N ASP A 40 -8.26 -8.55 -3.78
CA ASP A 40 -8.16 -9.25 -2.51
C ASP A 40 -8.55 -8.30 -1.35
N PRO A 41 -9.53 -8.65 -0.50
CA PRO A 41 -9.98 -7.80 0.59
C PRO A 41 -8.97 -7.69 1.76
N ASP A 42 -8.00 -8.61 1.90
CA ASP A 42 -7.13 -8.73 3.07
C ASP A 42 -5.66 -8.43 2.79
N VAL A 43 -5.35 -7.39 2.01
CA VAL A 43 -3.98 -7.00 1.66
C VAL A 43 -3.48 -5.82 2.48
N TRP A 44 -2.22 -5.90 2.93
CA TRP A 44 -1.48 -4.79 3.51
C TRP A 44 -0.33 -4.39 2.58
N LEU A 45 -0.03 -3.09 2.46
CA LEU A 45 1.07 -2.58 1.66
C LEU A 45 2.26 -2.21 2.57
N PRO A 46 3.20 -3.13 2.83
CA PRO A 46 4.27 -2.90 3.78
C PRO A 46 5.16 -1.74 3.34
N GLY A 47 5.46 -0.83 4.26
CA GLY A 47 6.38 0.29 4.03
C GLY A 47 5.84 1.42 3.13
N ASP A 48 4.58 1.36 2.72
CA ASP A 48 3.94 2.41 1.92
C ASP A 48 4.03 3.77 2.62
N LEU A 49 4.49 4.79 1.90
CA LEU A 49 4.76 6.11 2.49
C LEU A 49 3.47 6.80 2.95
N ALA A 50 2.38 6.68 2.20
CA ALA A 50 1.11 7.31 2.52
C ALA A 50 0.45 6.65 3.74
N LEU A 51 0.56 5.32 3.85
CA LEU A 51 0.13 4.59 5.04
C LEU A 51 0.95 5.02 6.26
N ARG A 52 2.28 5.07 6.16
CA ARG A 52 3.13 5.51 7.28
C ARG A 52 2.78 6.91 7.78
N ARG A 53 2.51 7.85 6.87
CA ARG A 53 2.06 9.20 7.23
C ARG A 53 0.71 9.19 7.95
N SER A 54 -0.26 8.46 7.39
CA SER A 54 -1.60 8.35 7.99
C SER A 54 -1.60 7.61 9.32
N LEU A 55 -0.74 6.62 9.50
CA LEU A 55 -0.60 5.91 10.77
C LEU A 55 0.05 6.79 11.83
N ALA A 56 1.02 7.63 11.46
CA ALA A 56 1.62 8.59 12.37
C ALA A 56 0.59 9.61 12.90
N THR A 57 -0.33 10.10 12.06
CA THR A 57 -1.39 11.02 12.50
C THR A 57 -2.40 10.33 13.43
N LEU A 58 -2.56 9.01 13.30
CA LEU A 58 -3.41 8.18 14.14
C LEU A 58 -2.70 7.62 15.40
N GLY A 59 -1.41 7.89 15.58
CA GLY A 59 -0.61 7.33 16.68
C GLY A 59 -0.47 5.79 16.62
N SER A 60 -0.46 5.22 15.41
CA SER A 60 -0.39 3.77 15.16
C SER A 60 0.91 3.40 14.43
N SER A 61 1.27 2.12 14.45
CA SER A 61 2.39 1.56 13.67
C SER A 61 1.91 0.69 12.52
N ASP A 62 2.82 0.40 11.57
CA ASP A 62 2.58 -0.52 10.46
C ASP A 62 2.27 -1.94 10.96
N ALA A 63 2.98 -2.40 11.99
CA ALA A 63 2.82 -3.73 12.57
C ALA A 63 1.45 -3.91 13.24
N ASP A 64 0.99 -2.89 13.98
CA ASP A 64 -0.32 -2.91 14.65
C ASP A 64 -1.44 -2.90 13.60
N ALA A 65 -1.35 -1.99 12.63
CA ALA A 65 -2.32 -1.82 11.57
C ALA A 65 -2.44 -3.05 10.66
N ALA A 66 -1.31 -3.71 10.35
CA ALA A 66 -1.24 -4.89 9.50
C ALA A 66 -1.94 -6.13 10.08
N THR A 67 -2.29 -6.13 11.37
CA THR A 67 -2.97 -7.25 12.04
C THR A 67 -4.37 -6.90 12.52
N ARG A 68 -4.58 -5.66 12.99
CA ARG A 68 -5.84 -5.22 13.61
C ARG A 68 -7.06 -5.28 12.69
N TRP A 69 -6.87 -5.07 11.39
CA TRP A 69 -7.98 -4.92 10.43
C TRP A 69 -8.22 -6.14 9.55
N ARG A 70 -7.67 -7.30 9.91
CA ARG A 70 -8.02 -8.54 9.23
C ARG A 70 -9.50 -8.89 9.43
N PRO A 71 -10.19 -9.49 8.44
CA PRO A 71 -9.71 -9.87 7.10
C PRO A 71 -9.96 -8.78 6.03
N TRP A 72 -10.00 -7.50 6.40
CA TRP A 72 -10.42 -6.38 5.53
C TRP A 72 -9.33 -5.31 5.36
N ARG A 73 -8.06 -5.70 5.43
CA ARG A 73 -6.93 -4.75 5.41
C ARG A 73 -6.89 -3.87 4.16
N SER A 74 -7.36 -4.37 3.01
CA SER A 74 -7.39 -3.57 1.78
C SER A 74 -8.31 -2.35 1.89
N TYR A 75 -9.41 -2.47 2.64
CA TYR A 75 -10.30 -1.33 2.89
C TYR A 75 -9.63 -0.30 3.79
N ALA A 76 -8.92 -0.75 4.83
CA ALA A 76 -8.15 0.15 5.66
C ALA A 76 -7.05 0.89 4.86
N VAL A 77 -6.34 0.19 3.96
CA VAL A 77 -5.39 0.80 3.02
C VAL A 77 -6.05 1.92 2.22
N MET A 78 -7.24 1.69 1.66
CA MET A 78 -7.98 2.70 0.89
C MET A 78 -8.34 3.92 1.74
N HIS A 79 -8.79 3.72 2.98
CA HIS A 79 -9.11 4.83 3.89
C HIS A 79 -7.86 5.60 4.33
N LEU A 80 -6.75 4.92 4.60
CA LEU A 80 -5.48 5.56 4.95
C LEU A 80 -4.93 6.37 3.76
N TRP A 81 -5.03 5.87 2.54
CA TRP A 81 -4.69 6.68 1.36
C TRP A 81 -5.55 7.93 1.27
N ALA A 82 -6.88 7.82 1.46
CA ALA A 82 -7.76 8.98 1.46
C ALA A 82 -7.39 10.01 2.56
N LEU A 83 -6.92 9.54 3.71
CA LEU A 83 -6.44 10.40 4.80
C LEU A 83 -5.12 11.10 4.46
N ALA A 84 -4.22 10.47 3.70
CA ALA A 84 -2.94 11.04 3.29
C ALA A 84 -3.05 12.04 2.12
N VAL A 85 -4.04 11.90 1.24
CA VAL A 85 -4.19 12.72 0.02
C VAL A 85 -4.10 14.23 0.29
N PRO A 86 -4.77 14.80 1.30
CA PRO A 86 -4.62 16.21 1.62
C PRO A 86 -3.15 16.61 1.84
N ASP A 87 -2.41 15.84 2.65
CA ASP A 87 -1.02 16.10 3.02
C ASP A 87 -0.02 15.89 1.86
N LEU A 88 -0.27 14.92 0.98
CA LEU A 88 0.62 14.59 -0.15
C LEU A 88 0.60 15.65 -1.26
N PHE A 89 -0.48 16.41 -1.38
CA PHE A 89 -0.64 17.44 -2.42
C PHE A 89 -0.62 18.87 -1.87
N THR A 90 -0.70 19.07 -0.56
CA THR A 90 -0.36 20.36 0.05
C THR A 90 1.16 20.55 0.03
N ARG A 91 1.64 21.34 -0.94
CA ARG A 91 3.00 21.87 -0.89
C ARG A 91 3.12 22.67 0.42
N GLY A 92 4.09 22.32 1.27
CA GLY A 92 4.41 23.12 2.46
C GLY A 92 4.65 24.59 2.07
N PRO A 93 4.43 25.55 3.00
CA PRO A 93 4.68 26.96 2.71
C PRO A 93 6.10 27.11 2.15
N LEU A 94 6.21 27.79 1.01
CA LEU A 94 7.52 28.08 0.41
C LEU A 94 8.36 28.80 1.47
N PRO A 95 9.65 28.43 1.66
CA PRO A 95 10.50 29.14 2.61
C PRO A 95 10.49 30.61 2.22
N GLU A 96 10.23 31.48 3.21
CA GLU A 96 10.34 32.92 3.00
C GLU A 96 11.73 33.20 2.47
N ARG A 97 11.82 33.71 1.23
CA ARG A 97 13.08 34.20 0.70
C ARG A 97 13.51 35.30 1.65
N SER A 98 14.56 35.05 2.44
CA SER A 98 15.21 36.07 3.25
C SER A 98 15.49 37.26 2.34
N ALA A 99 14.71 38.32 2.53
CA ALA A 99 15.03 39.62 1.96
C ALA A 99 16.34 40.05 2.60
N SER A 100 17.24 40.49 1.72
CA SER A 100 18.63 40.81 2.01
C SER A 100 18.82 41.87 3.08
#